data_AF-A0A1C5DBU1-F1
#
_entry.id   AF-A0A1C5DBU1-F1
#
_cell.length_a   1.000
_cell.length_b   1.000
_cell.length_c   1.000
_cell.angle_alpha   90.00
_cell.angle_beta   90.00
_cell.angle_gamma   90.00
#
_symmetry.space_group_name_H-M   'P 1'
#
loop_
_entity.id
_entity.type
_entity.pdbx_description
1 polymer ?
#
loop_
_entity_poly.entity_id
_entity_poly.type
_entity_poly.pdbx_seq_one_letter_code
_entity_poly.pdbx_strand_id
1 'polypeptide(L)'
;MQHHEVDIEPFTAGDTDRLTAGEVLAGYLHARAGDFLRGLRMYGESGSDTAAAEAAARTLRGAARRIGGGLHTYRPLLDPAWADQLRTELGWLSGTLAQEHACTSRLHRLLGALARLSGATAASSAAAVSVSSVSRTEDQPEGVPSGPGTLTVGASRAGALLDRQLTLARTRAHSAALQALGSSRFHAVADAVAVLASEVPLGPLAAAPAV
;
A
#
# COMPACT_ATOMS: atom_id res chain seq x y z
N MET A 1 27.74 -14.11 -42.63
CA MET A 1 26.89 -13.80 -41.46
C MET A 1 26.49 -15.13 -40.85
N GLN A 2 27.17 -15.55 -39.79
CA GLN A 2 26.83 -16.76 -39.04
C GLN A 2 25.76 -16.37 -38.01
N HIS A 3 24.57 -16.94 -38.15
CA HIS A 3 23.50 -16.81 -37.18
C HIS A 3 23.85 -17.68 -35.99
N HIS A 4 24.14 -17.05 -34.84
CA HIS A 4 24.21 -17.72 -33.55
C HIS A 4 22.76 -17.92 -33.08
N GLU A 5 22.18 -19.04 -33.47
CA GLU A 5 20.89 -19.51 -33.00
C GLU A 5 21.10 -20.02 -31.57
N VAL A 6 20.67 -19.24 -30.59
CA VAL A 6 20.63 -19.63 -29.19
C VAL A 6 19.41 -20.53 -29.05
N ASP A 7 19.64 -21.84 -29.02
CA ASP A 7 18.66 -22.84 -28.62
C ASP A 7 18.20 -22.53 -27.19
N ILE A 8 17.03 -21.88 -27.07
CA ILE A 8 16.30 -21.81 -25.82
C ILE A 8 15.41 -23.05 -25.78
N GLU A 9 15.98 -24.15 -25.31
CA GLU A 9 15.25 -25.38 -25.00
C GLU A 9 14.12 -25.08 -23.99
N PRO A 10 12.86 -25.44 -24.28
CA PRO A 10 11.74 -25.21 -23.37
C PRO A 10 11.86 -26.12 -22.14
N PHE A 11 11.87 -25.51 -20.96
CA PHE A 11 11.92 -26.19 -19.67
C PHE A 11 10.76 -27.21 -19.54
N THR A 12 11.07 -28.50 -19.57
CA THR A 12 10.06 -29.58 -19.53
C THR A 12 9.61 -29.87 -18.10
N ALA A 13 8.36 -30.31 -17.93
CA ALA A 13 7.74 -30.62 -16.63
C ALA A 13 8.43 -31.73 -15.81
N GLY A 14 9.38 -32.46 -16.39
CA GLY A 14 10.18 -33.48 -15.68
C GLY A 14 11.29 -32.89 -14.81
N ASP A 15 11.68 -31.62 -15.02
CA ASP A 15 12.77 -31.00 -14.27
C ASP A 15 12.29 -30.42 -12.93
N THR A 16 10.99 -30.11 -12.80
CA THR A 16 10.40 -29.69 -11.52
C THR A 16 10.33 -30.79 -10.48
N ASP A 17 10.37 -32.07 -10.89
CA ASP A 17 10.33 -33.23 -10.00
C ASP A 17 11.68 -33.47 -9.29
N ARG A 18 12.75 -32.78 -9.73
CA ARG A 18 14.08 -32.79 -9.11
C ARG A 18 14.40 -31.54 -8.29
N LEU A 19 13.55 -30.51 -8.34
CA LEU A 19 13.80 -29.29 -7.61
C LEU A 19 13.57 -29.49 -6.12
N THR A 20 14.53 -29.01 -5.34
CA THR A 20 14.40 -28.90 -3.89
C THR A 20 13.43 -27.78 -3.54
N ALA A 21 12.80 -27.86 -2.37
CA ALA A 21 11.96 -26.79 -1.84
C ALA A 21 12.73 -25.45 -1.74
N GLY A 22 14.03 -25.53 -1.45
CA GLY A 22 14.95 -24.40 -1.43
C GLY A 22 15.12 -23.72 -2.79
N GLU A 23 15.30 -24.48 -3.87
CA GLU A 23 15.47 -23.94 -5.22
C GLU A 23 14.21 -23.23 -5.72
N VAL A 24 13.04 -23.81 -5.47
CA VAL A 24 11.74 -23.19 -5.82
C VAL A 24 11.54 -21.88 -5.05
N LEU A 25 11.81 -21.89 -3.74
CA LEU A 25 11.73 -20.70 -2.90
C LEU A 25 12.74 -19.64 -3.34
N ALA A 26 13.96 -20.03 -3.66
CA ALA A 26 15.01 -19.12 -4.11
C ALA A 26 14.60 -18.45 -5.42
N GLY A 27 14.12 -19.21 -6.41
CA GLY A 27 13.60 -18.66 -7.66
C GLY A 27 12.47 -17.64 -7.44
N TYR A 28 11.53 -17.95 -6.52
CA TYR A 28 10.48 -17.00 -6.12
C TYR A 28 11.06 -15.73 -5.49
N LEU A 29 11.98 -15.85 -4.54
CA LEU A 29 12.57 -14.71 -3.85
C LEU A 29 13.42 -13.84 -4.79
N HIS A 30 14.19 -14.45 -5.70
CA HIS A 30 14.93 -13.73 -6.76
C HIS A 30 13.99 -12.89 -7.63
N ALA A 31 12.87 -13.48 -8.09
CA ALA A 31 11.89 -12.75 -8.89
C ALA A 31 11.29 -11.57 -8.12
N ARG A 32 10.96 -11.77 -6.83
CA ARG A 32 10.42 -10.70 -5.98
C ARG A 32 11.44 -9.62 -5.65
N ALA A 33 12.70 -9.98 -5.46
CA ALA A 33 13.79 -9.02 -5.30
C ALA A 33 13.97 -8.19 -6.59
N GLY A 34 13.88 -8.83 -7.77
CA GLY A 34 13.86 -8.13 -9.06
C GLY A 34 12.70 -7.14 -9.19
N ASP A 35 11.48 -7.52 -8.79
CA ASP A 35 10.32 -6.61 -8.75
C ASP A 35 10.58 -5.40 -7.83
N PHE A 36 11.19 -5.64 -6.67
CA PHE A 36 11.54 -4.59 -5.70
C PHE A 36 12.56 -3.60 -6.28
N LEU A 37 13.68 -4.10 -6.84
CA LEU A 37 14.73 -3.27 -7.41
C LEU A 37 14.25 -2.49 -8.65
N ARG A 38 13.37 -3.09 -9.46
CA ARG A 38 12.69 -2.39 -10.56
C ARG A 38 11.79 -1.27 -10.03
N GLY A 39 11.03 -1.54 -8.97
CA GLY A 39 10.21 -0.55 -8.27
C GLY A 39 11.04 0.63 -7.76
N LEU A 40 12.22 0.36 -7.17
CA LEU A 40 13.16 1.40 -6.73
C LEU A 40 13.67 2.25 -7.88
N ARG A 41 14.07 1.63 -9.00
CA ARG A 41 14.53 2.35 -10.18
C ARG A 41 13.44 3.28 -10.73
N MET A 42 12.22 2.76 -10.91
CA MET A 42 11.07 3.56 -11.34
C MET A 42 10.77 4.71 -10.37
N TYR A 43 10.93 4.49 -9.07
CA TYR A 43 10.74 5.54 -8.06
C TYR A 43 11.79 6.66 -8.20
N GLY A 44 13.06 6.32 -8.46
CA GLY A 44 14.11 7.29 -8.73
C GLY A 44 13.94 8.04 -10.06
N GLU A 45 13.41 7.37 -11.08
CA GLU A 45 13.12 7.95 -12.41
C GLU A 45 11.86 8.84 -12.41
N SER A 46 11.00 8.75 -11.39
CA SER A 46 9.72 9.47 -11.34
C SER A 46 9.88 10.99 -11.27
N GLY A 47 11.02 11.52 -10.81
CA GLY A 47 11.28 12.96 -10.77
C GLY A 47 10.18 13.76 -10.05
N SER A 48 9.56 14.71 -10.76
CA SER A 48 8.42 15.51 -10.26
C SER A 48 7.04 14.90 -10.53
N ASP A 49 6.97 13.76 -11.22
CA ASP A 49 5.71 13.06 -11.49
C ASP A 49 5.24 12.30 -10.23
N THR A 50 4.34 12.96 -9.49
CA THR A 50 3.74 12.40 -8.28
C THR A 50 2.93 11.12 -8.54
N ALA A 51 2.28 10.98 -9.70
CA ALA A 51 1.47 9.81 -10.02
C ALA A 51 2.34 8.59 -10.34
N ALA A 52 3.43 8.80 -11.09
CA ALA A 52 4.45 7.79 -11.33
C ALA A 52 5.13 7.36 -10.01
N ALA A 53 5.53 8.33 -9.17
CA ALA A 53 6.14 8.05 -7.87
C ALA A 53 5.20 7.24 -6.96
N GLU A 54 3.90 7.59 -6.92
CA GLU A 54 2.90 6.85 -6.17
C GLU A 54 2.71 5.41 -6.70
N ALA A 55 2.73 5.23 -8.03
CA ALA A 55 2.65 3.90 -8.64
C ALA A 55 3.88 3.04 -8.33
N ALA A 56 5.08 3.61 -8.47
CA ALA A 56 6.34 2.96 -8.12
C ALA A 56 6.39 2.58 -6.63
N ALA A 57 5.99 3.49 -5.73
CA ALA A 57 5.89 3.21 -4.30
C ALA A 57 4.90 2.09 -3.98
N ARG A 58 3.80 1.96 -4.75
CA ARG A 58 2.83 0.86 -4.60
C ARG A 58 3.42 -0.47 -5.02
N THR A 59 4.12 -0.51 -6.16
CA THR A 59 4.85 -1.70 -6.64
C THR A 59 5.91 -2.13 -5.62
N LEU A 60 6.71 -1.17 -5.14
CA LEU A 60 7.75 -1.39 -4.14
C LEU A 60 7.20 -1.98 -2.85
N ARG A 61 6.11 -1.41 -2.31
CA ARG A 61 5.42 -1.95 -1.13
C ARG A 61 4.85 -3.35 -1.37
N GLY A 62 4.30 -3.59 -2.55
CA GLY A 62 3.79 -4.90 -2.95
C GLY A 62 4.90 -5.95 -2.94
N ALA A 63 6.04 -5.66 -3.57
CA ALA A 63 7.21 -6.53 -3.58
C ALA A 63 7.76 -6.77 -2.17
N ALA A 64 7.96 -5.71 -1.37
CA ALA A 64 8.45 -5.82 0.02
C ALA A 64 7.56 -6.71 0.89
N ARG A 65 6.23 -6.56 0.79
CA ARG A 65 5.28 -7.41 1.54
C ARG A 65 5.29 -8.86 1.06
N ARG A 66 5.46 -9.10 -0.24
CA ARG A 66 5.54 -10.45 -0.81
C ARG A 66 6.83 -11.16 -0.42
N ILE A 67 7.96 -10.44 -0.38
CA ILE A 67 9.22 -10.95 0.16
C ILE A 67 9.03 -11.27 1.64
N GLY A 68 8.60 -10.29 2.45
CA GLY A 68 8.40 -10.49 3.89
C GLY A 68 7.42 -11.60 4.24
N GLY A 69 6.37 -11.80 3.44
CA GLY A 69 5.44 -12.92 3.55
C GLY A 69 6.08 -14.26 3.21
N GLY A 70 6.85 -14.35 2.12
CA GLY A 70 7.60 -15.56 1.77
C GLY A 70 8.61 -15.95 2.84
N LEU A 71 9.38 -14.97 3.34
CA LEU A 71 10.32 -15.17 4.46
C LEU A 71 9.60 -15.62 5.75
N HIS A 72 8.36 -15.17 5.99
CA HIS A 72 7.59 -15.59 7.14
C HIS A 72 7.12 -17.04 7.02
N THR A 73 6.47 -17.37 5.91
CA THR A 73 5.85 -18.69 5.68
C THR A 73 6.90 -19.78 5.57
N TYR A 74 7.99 -19.51 4.85
CA TYR A 74 9.05 -20.49 4.59
C TYR A 74 10.27 -20.31 5.51
N ARG A 75 10.09 -19.62 6.64
CA ARG A 75 11.14 -19.42 7.65
C ARG A 75 11.91 -20.71 8.02
N PRO A 76 11.29 -21.90 8.15
CA PRO A 76 12.03 -23.13 8.46
C PRO A 76 13.05 -23.56 7.38
N LEU A 77 12.90 -23.11 6.14
CA LEU A 77 13.79 -23.43 5.01
C LEU A 77 14.95 -22.44 4.86
N LEU A 78 15.00 -21.39 5.69
CA LEU A 78 15.91 -20.26 5.59
C LEU A 78 16.76 -20.14 6.86
N ASP A 79 17.82 -19.34 6.83
CA ASP A 79 18.42 -18.83 8.07
C ASP A 79 17.38 -17.96 8.83
N PRO A 80 16.91 -18.40 10.03
CA PRO A 80 15.86 -17.71 10.75
C PRO A 80 16.26 -16.31 11.21
N ALA A 81 17.53 -16.10 11.60
CA ALA A 81 17.99 -14.82 12.11
C ALA A 81 18.03 -13.77 10.99
N TRP A 82 18.59 -14.14 9.84
CA TRP A 82 18.57 -13.33 8.63
C TRP A 82 17.14 -13.03 8.16
N ALA A 83 16.28 -14.04 8.09
CA ALA A 83 14.90 -13.87 7.62
C ALA A 83 14.11 -12.91 8.52
N ASP A 84 14.22 -13.03 9.85
CA ASP A 84 13.50 -12.18 10.79
C ASP A 84 14.03 -10.73 10.77
N GLN A 85 15.35 -10.55 10.62
CA GLN A 85 15.96 -9.22 10.47
C GLN A 85 15.46 -8.54 9.19
N LEU A 86 15.56 -9.21 8.03
CA LEU A 86 15.13 -8.64 6.75
C LEU A 86 13.63 -8.34 6.75
N ARG A 87 12.79 -9.20 7.36
CA ARG A 87 11.35 -8.95 7.52
C ARG A 87 11.04 -7.71 8.33
N THR A 88 11.77 -7.48 9.43
CA THR A 88 11.59 -6.30 10.28
C THR A 88 11.87 -5.03 9.48
N GLU A 89 12.96 -5.04 8.71
CA GLU A 89 13.36 -3.90 7.88
C GLU A 89 12.40 -3.65 6.70
N LEU A 90 11.96 -4.71 6.01
CA LEU A 90 10.94 -4.60 4.95
C LEU A 90 9.59 -4.11 5.49
N GLY A 91 9.23 -4.52 6.71
CA GLY A 91 8.05 -4.05 7.41
C GLY A 91 8.12 -2.55 7.71
N TRP A 92 9.26 -2.09 8.23
CA TRP A 92 9.54 -0.66 8.45
C TRP A 92 9.44 0.15 7.15
N LEU A 93 10.10 -0.29 6.08
CA LEU A 93 10.08 0.41 4.79
C LEU A 93 8.66 0.46 4.20
N SER A 94 7.95 -0.68 4.19
CA SER A 94 6.58 -0.77 3.65
C SER A 94 5.61 0.11 4.44
N GLY A 95 5.74 0.16 5.76
CA GLY A 95 4.93 1.01 6.64
C GLY A 95 5.18 2.50 6.39
N THR A 96 6.44 2.91 6.30
CA THR A 96 6.84 4.29 6.02
C THR A 96 6.24 4.78 4.70
N LEU A 97 6.40 3.99 3.62
CA LEU A 97 5.86 4.33 2.30
C LEU A 97 4.32 4.27 2.23
N ALA A 98 3.67 3.51 3.11
CA ALA A 98 2.21 3.38 3.09
C ALA A 98 1.50 4.60 3.69
N GLN A 99 2.18 5.37 4.55
CA GLN A 99 1.54 6.43 5.33
C GLN A 99 1.00 7.57 4.47
N GLU A 100 1.72 7.96 3.42
CA GLU A 100 1.25 8.98 2.47
C GLU A 100 -0.06 8.53 1.79
N HIS A 101 -0.06 7.33 1.23
CA HIS A 101 -1.23 6.77 0.55
C HIS A 101 -2.41 6.51 1.50
N ALA A 102 -2.13 6.18 2.77
CA ALA A 102 -3.15 6.01 3.80
C ALA A 102 -3.86 7.34 4.10
N CYS A 103 -3.15 8.46 4.09
CA CYS A 103 -3.75 9.79 4.26
C CYS A 103 -4.70 10.11 3.09
N THR A 104 -4.26 9.93 1.84
CA THR A 104 -5.09 10.16 0.65
C THR A 104 -6.33 9.27 0.63
N SER A 105 -6.17 7.97 0.90
CA SER A 105 -7.28 7.02 0.95
C SER A 105 -8.28 7.33 2.07
N ARG A 106 -7.77 7.78 3.23
CA ARG A 106 -8.60 8.20 4.36
C ARG A 106 -9.38 9.47 4.03
N LEU A 107 -8.76 10.44 3.37
CA LEU A 107 -9.43 11.68 2.96
C LEU A 107 -10.59 11.38 2.00
N HIS A 108 -10.32 10.63 0.92
CA HIS A 108 -11.34 10.24 -0.04
C HIS A 108 -12.51 9.49 0.62
N ARG A 109 -12.20 8.51 1.47
CA ARG A 109 -13.22 7.75 2.20
C ARG A 109 -14.07 8.63 3.11
N LEU A 110 -13.45 9.56 3.86
CA LEU A 110 -14.16 10.43 4.80
C LEU A 110 -15.01 11.49 4.10
N LEU A 111 -14.50 12.11 3.03
CA LEU A 111 -15.29 13.06 2.21
C LEU A 111 -16.47 12.34 1.55
N GLY A 112 -16.26 11.14 1.01
CA GLY A 112 -17.34 10.32 0.46
C GLY A 112 -18.38 9.90 1.51
N ALA A 113 -17.96 9.59 2.74
CA ALA A 113 -18.87 9.31 3.85
C ALA A 113 -19.68 10.54 4.26
N LEU A 114 -19.02 11.70 4.34
CA LEU A 114 -19.64 12.97 4.70
C LEU A 114 -20.67 13.43 3.66
N ALA A 115 -20.36 13.27 2.37
CA ALA A 115 -21.31 13.56 1.29
C ALA A 115 -22.56 12.68 1.37
N ARG A 116 -22.39 11.37 1.60
CA ARG A 116 -23.52 10.43 1.76
C ARG A 116 -24.38 10.76 2.98
N LEU A 117 -23.77 11.09 4.11
CA LEU A 117 -24.51 11.45 5.33
C LEU A 117 -25.27 12.78 5.19
N SER A 118 -24.66 13.76 4.51
CA SER A 118 -25.30 15.05 4.24
C SER A 118 -26.50 14.90 3.29
N GLY A 119 -26.36 14.07 2.25
CA GLY A 119 -27.44 13.77 1.31
C GLY A 119 -28.59 12.97 1.94
N ALA A 120 -28.28 11.98 2.80
CA ALA A 120 -29.31 11.21 3.52
C ALA A 120 -30.14 12.10 4.47
N THR A 121 -29.50 13.06 5.14
CA THR A 121 -30.18 14.03 6.00
C THR A 121 -31.13 14.94 5.20
N ALA A 122 -30.72 15.40 4.01
CA ALA A 122 -31.55 16.22 3.15
C ALA A 122 -32.80 15.48 2.63
N ALA A 123 -32.66 14.21 2.26
CA ALA A 123 -33.79 13.38 1.81
C ALA A 123 -34.81 13.10 2.94
N SER A 124 -34.34 12.84 4.17
CA SER A 124 -35.20 12.66 5.35
C SER A 124 -35.97 13.94 5.70
N SER A 125 -35.32 15.11 5.61
CA SER A 125 -35.96 16.40 5.85
C SER A 125 -37.02 16.72 4.79
N ALA A 126 -36.77 16.46 3.50
CA ALA A 126 -37.75 16.68 2.43
C ALA A 126 -38.99 15.77 2.56
N ALA A 127 -38.80 14.52 3.00
CA ALA A 127 -39.89 13.61 3.29
C ALA A 127 -40.74 14.09 4.48
N ALA A 128 -40.13 14.57 5.56
CA ALA A 128 -40.85 15.11 6.71
C ALA A 128 -41.65 16.38 6.38
N VAL A 129 -41.10 17.28 5.54
CA VAL A 129 -41.81 18.49 5.10
C VAL A 129 -42.98 18.15 4.17
N SER A 130 -42.86 17.10 3.35
CA SER A 130 -43.94 16.64 2.46
C SER A 130 -45.12 16.06 3.25
N VAL A 131 -44.85 15.36 4.36
CA VAL A 131 -45.88 14.76 5.24
C VAL A 131 -46.55 15.81 6.14
N SER A 132 -45.84 16.86 6.55
CA SER A 132 -46.40 17.97 7.35
C SER A 132 -47.21 19.00 6.54
N SER A 133 -47.27 18.90 5.21
CA SER A 133 -48.06 19.82 4.38
C SER A 133 -49.57 19.59 4.43
N VAL A 134 -50.04 18.55 5.14
CA VAL A 134 -51.46 18.30 5.38
C VAL A 134 -51.78 18.57 6.87
N SER A 135 -51.99 19.84 7.22
CA SER A 135 -52.83 20.37 8.32
C SER A 135 -52.19 21.48 9.18
N ARG A 136 -52.85 22.66 9.10
CA ARG A 136 -53.16 23.65 10.16
C ARG A 136 -52.19 24.80 10.52
N THR A 137 -52.66 26.00 10.17
CA THR A 137 -52.84 27.27 10.91
C THR A 137 -52.16 27.45 12.29
N GLU A 138 -51.30 28.49 12.34
CA GLU A 138 -50.95 29.46 13.40
C GLU A 138 -50.84 29.00 14.87
N ASP A 139 -49.67 29.07 15.50
CA ASP A 139 -49.17 30.21 16.33
C ASP A 139 -47.85 29.82 17.06
N GLN A 140 -46.95 30.78 17.33
CA GLN A 140 -45.55 30.59 17.77
C GLN A 140 -45.38 30.80 19.31
N PRO A 141 -44.34 30.24 19.98
CA PRO A 141 -43.08 30.98 20.09
C PRO A 141 -41.77 30.17 20.03
N GLU A 142 -40.74 30.90 19.60
CA GLU A 142 -39.29 30.68 19.52
C GLU A 142 -38.65 29.38 20.07
N GLY A 143 -38.26 28.52 19.14
CA GLY A 143 -37.15 27.58 19.29
C GLY A 143 -36.10 27.85 18.21
N VAL A 144 -34.82 27.95 18.60
CA VAL A 144 -33.67 28.13 17.70
C VAL A 144 -33.80 27.21 16.49
N PRO A 145 -33.80 27.72 15.24
CA PRO A 145 -33.96 26.88 14.07
C PRO A 145 -32.70 26.03 13.90
N SER A 146 -32.73 24.81 14.43
CA SER A 146 -31.83 23.73 14.00
C SER A 146 -32.33 23.22 12.65
N GLY A 147 -32.28 24.08 11.64
CA GLY A 147 -32.73 23.77 10.28
C GLY A 147 -31.68 22.96 9.50
N PRO A 148 -32.08 22.27 8.41
CA PRO A 148 -31.17 21.52 7.55
C PRO A 148 -29.96 22.33 7.05
N GLY A 149 -30.07 23.66 6.98
CA GLY A 149 -28.97 24.57 6.63
C GLY A 149 -27.80 24.63 7.63
N THR A 150 -28.02 24.37 8.93
CA THR A 150 -26.90 24.35 9.90
C THR A 150 -26.10 23.06 9.81
N LEU A 151 -26.75 21.95 9.45
CA LEU A 151 -26.12 20.65 9.22
C LEU A 151 -25.29 20.62 7.93
N THR A 152 -25.76 21.28 6.86
CA THR A 152 -24.99 21.41 5.61
C THR A 152 -23.77 22.32 5.79
N VAL A 153 -23.88 23.41 6.56
CA VAL A 153 -22.73 24.26 6.96
C VAL A 153 -21.77 23.52 7.89
N GLY A 154 -22.28 22.69 8.80
CA GLY A 154 -21.45 21.83 9.64
C GLY A 154 -20.66 20.80 8.83
N ALA A 155 -21.31 20.16 7.85
CA ALA A 155 -20.69 19.22 6.95
C ALA A 155 -19.60 19.87 6.08
N SER A 156 -19.85 21.06 5.51
CA SER A 156 -18.85 21.78 4.72
C SER A 156 -17.63 22.18 5.56
N ARG A 157 -17.84 22.66 6.80
CA ARG A 157 -16.76 22.97 7.74
C ARG A 157 -15.97 21.72 8.13
N ALA A 158 -16.64 20.62 8.44
CA ALA A 158 -15.99 19.35 8.75
C ALA A 158 -15.17 18.83 7.56
N GLY A 159 -15.71 18.93 6.34
CA GLY A 159 -14.97 18.61 5.11
C GLY A 159 -13.69 19.45 4.96
N ALA A 160 -13.78 20.77 5.15
CA ALA A 160 -12.61 21.65 5.09
C ALA A 160 -11.57 21.35 6.18
N LEU A 161 -11.99 21.00 7.39
CA LEU A 161 -11.08 20.60 8.47
C LEU A 161 -10.38 19.28 8.15
N LEU A 162 -11.10 18.27 7.66
CA LEU A 162 -10.54 16.99 7.26
C LEU A 162 -9.51 17.14 6.14
N ASP A 163 -9.84 17.95 5.13
CA ASP A 163 -8.95 18.26 4.01
C ASP A 163 -7.65 18.91 4.50
N ARG A 164 -7.74 19.96 5.33
CA ARG A 164 -6.58 20.62 5.90
C ARG A 164 -5.73 19.67 6.76
N GLN A 165 -6.36 18.89 7.65
CA GLN A 165 -5.64 18.00 8.55
C GLN A 165 -4.93 16.87 7.80
N LEU A 166 -5.62 16.21 6.87
CA LEU A 166 -5.06 15.08 6.14
C LEU A 166 -4.06 15.53 5.07
N THR A 167 -4.22 16.72 4.49
CA THR A 167 -3.19 17.31 3.62
C THR A 167 -1.90 17.57 4.41
N LEU A 168 -1.99 18.19 5.60
CA LEU A 168 -0.82 18.39 6.45
C LEU A 168 -0.18 17.07 6.92
N ALA A 169 -1.00 16.07 7.26
CA ALA A 169 -0.51 14.74 7.61
C ALA A 169 0.21 14.07 6.43
N ARG A 170 -0.36 14.21 5.22
CA ARG A 170 0.25 13.73 3.97
C ARG A 170 1.60 14.39 3.71
N THR A 171 1.71 15.71 3.81
CA THR A 171 3.00 16.41 3.60
C THR A 171 4.06 15.95 4.59
N ARG A 172 3.70 15.77 5.88
CA ARG A 172 4.64 15.23 6.88
C ARG A 172 5.06 13.79 6.56
N ALA A 173 4.11 12.95 6.17
CA ALA A 173 4.38 11.57 5.78
C ALA A 173 5.28 11.50 4.53
N HIS A 174 5.05 12.39 3.56
CA HIS A 174 5.85 12.52 2.35
C HIS A 174 7.30 12.90 2.68
N SER A 175 7.51 13.95 3.49
CA SER A 175 8.86 14.32 3.93
C SER A 175 9.54 13.21 4.73
N ALA A 176 8.81 12.51 5.61
CA ALA A 176 9.35 11.38 6.35
C ALA A 176 9.74 10.20 5.43
N ALA A 177 8.97 9.93 4.38
CA ALA A 177 9.31 8.93 3.39
C ALA A 177 10.57 9.31 2.61
N LEU A 178 10.71 10.57 2.17
CA LEU A 178 11.92 11.05 1.50
C LEU A 178 13.15 10.97 2.42
N GLN A 179 13.02 11.35 3.69
CA GLN A 179 14.09 11.22 4.68
C GLN A 179 14.50 9.76 4.91
N ALA A 180 13.52 8.86 5.02
CA ALA A 180 13.77 7.43 5.17
C ALA A 180 14.51 6.85 3.96
N LEU A 181 14.10 7.22 2.74
CA LEU A 181 14.75 6.79 1.49
C LEU A 181 16.18 7.34 1.33
N GLY A 182 16.50 8.48 1.97
CA GLY A 182 17.86 9.01 2.02
C GLY A 182 18.71 8.47 3.17
N SER A 183 18.19 7.56 3.99
CA SER A 183 18.88 7.08 5.19
C SER A 183 19.79 5.88 4.90
N SER A 184 20.86 5.73 5.69
CA SER A 184 21.73 4.54 5.66
C SER A 184 20.96 3.24 5.91
N ARG A 185 19.92 3.30 6.75
CA ARG A 185 19.02 2.18 7.01
C ARG A 185 18.34 1.70 5.74
N PHE A 186 17.80 2.61 4.93
CA PHE A 186 17.20 2.24 3.64
C PHE A 186 18.22 1.63 2.69
N HIS A 187 19.41 2.22 2.58
CA HIS A 187 20.47 1.68 1.73
C HIS A 187 20.86 0.26 2.14
N ALA A 188 20.99 -0.02 3.43
CA ALA A 188 21.25 -1.37 3.93
C ALA A 188 20.14 -2.38 3.53
N VAL A 189 18.87 -1.95 3.50
CA VAL A 189 17.76 -2.79 3.00
C VAL A 189 17.86 -3.01 1.50
N ALA A 190 18.15 -1.97 0.72
CA ALA A 190 18.31 -2.07 -0.72
C ALA A 190 19.46 -3.01 -1.08
N ASP A 191 20.59 -2.91 -0.38
CA ASP A 191 21.76 -3.77 -0.56
C ASP A 191 21.44 -5.22 -0.16
N ALA A 192 20.76 -5.44 0.98
CA ALA A 192 20.33 -6.77 1.39
C ALA A 192 19.37 -7.41 0.36
N VAL A 193 18.47 -6.62 -0.25
CA VAL A 193 17.58 -7.10 -1.31
C VAL A 193 18.33 -7.32 -2.63
N ALA A 194 19.39 -6.54 -2.90
CA ALA A 194 20.25 -6.77 -4.06
C ALA A 194 21.03 -8.09 -3.93
N VAL A 195 21.57 -8.39 -2.75
CA VAL A 195 22.17 -9.71 -2.45
C VAL A 195 21.12 -10.81 -2.53
N LEU A 196 19.92 -10.58 -2.00
CA LEU A 196 18.80 -11.52 -2.10
C LEU A 196 18.42 -11.84 -3.55
N ALA A 197 18.72 -10.97 -4.52
CA ALA A 197 18.41 -11.20 -5.93
C ALA A 197 19.35 -12.23 -6.59
N SER A 198 20.47 -12.58 -5.95
CA SER A 198 21.42 -13.60 -6.43
C SER A 198 21.62 -14.75 -5.46
N GLU A 199 21.49 -14.51 -4.15
CA GLU A 199 21.82 -15.50 -3.12
C GLU A 199 20.75 -15.52 -2.02
N VAL A 200 20.31 -16.73 -1.65
CA VAL A 200 19.36 -16.94 -0.55
C VAL A 200 20.04 -17.76 0.53
N PRO A 201 20.10 -17.27 1.79
CA PRO A 201 20.59 -18.05 2.93
C PRO A 201 19.63 -19.21 3.26
N LEU A 202 19.84 -20.36 2.63
CA LEU A 202 19.05 -21.57 2.83
C LEU A 202 19.47 -22.31 4.09
N GLY A 203 18.48 -22.80 4.84
CA GLY A 203 18.69 -23.67 5.99
C GLY A 203 18.77 -25.15 5.60
N PRO A 204 19.11 -26.05 6.54
CA PRO A 204 19.29 -27.48 6.26
C PRO A 204 18.05 -28.18 5.67
N LEU A 205 16.84 -27.71 6.01
CA LEU A 205 15.57 -28.27 5.53
C LEU A 205 15.29 -27.93 4.06
N ALA A 206 16.04 -27.00 3.46
CA ALA A 206 15.83 -26.57 2.08
C ALA A 206 16.14 -27.66 1.05
N ALA A 207 16.96 -28.66 1.40
CA ALA A 207 17.34 -29.77 0.52
C ALA A 207 16.24 -30.83 0.35
N ALA A 208 15.12 -30.71 1.07
CA ALA A 208 13.98 -31.60 0.90
C ALA A 208 13.37 -31.45 -0.51
N PRO A 209 12.85 -32.54 -1.11
CA PRO A 209 12.15 -32.46 -2.39
C PRO A 209 10.94 -31.53 -2.28
N ALA A 210 10.65 -30.80 -3.36
CA ALA A 210 9.52 -29.87 -3.39
C ALA A 210 8.14 -30.56 -3.45
N VAL A 211 8.10 -31.88 -3.74
CA VAL A 211 6.91 -32.73 -3.89
C VAL A 211 7.08 -34.03 -3.12
#